data_AF-A0A835I9H4-F1
#
_entry.id   AF-A0A835I9H4-F1
#
_cell.length_a   1.000
_cell.length_b   1.000
_cell.length_c   1.000
_cell.angle_alpha   90.00
_cell.angle_beta   90.00
_cell.angle_gamma   90.00
#
_symmetry.space_group_name_H-M   'P 1'
#
loop_
_entity.id
_entity.type
_entity.pdbx_description
1 polymer ?
#
loop_
_entity_poly.entity_id
_entity_poly.type
_entity_poly.pdbx_seq_one_letter_code
_entity_poly.pdbx_strand_id
1 'polypeptide(L)'
;MKTTAASFSSPAAYIDTLVNLHFPEGARKLNQEEIVGLSFEFLDAGSESTALEWIMVNLAKHQDIQLKLFNEIKGVIMASSDGSVQAHASEIINEEDLKMMAYLRL
;
A
#
# COMPACT_ATOMS: atom_id res chain seq x y z
N MET A 1 31.29 -10.03 -23.30
CA MET A 1 30.66 -8.73 -23.01
C MET A 1 29.46 -9.03 -22.11
N LYS A 2 29.55 -8.76 -20.81
CA LYS A 2 28.51 -9.08 -19.82
C LYS A 2 27.41 -8.04 -19.93
N THR A 3 26.23 -8.43 -20.35
CA THR A 3 25.01 -7.61 -20.24
C THR A 3 24.52 -7.70 -18.81
N THR A 4 24.85 -6.67 -18.02
CA THR A 4 24.18 -6.40 -16.75
C THR A 4 22.77 -5.93 -17.09
N ALA A 5 21.81 -6.85 -17.05
CA ALA A 5 20.42 -6.45 -16.93
C ALA A 5 20.29 -5.70 -15.60
N ALA A 6 19.90 -4.44 -15.65
CA ALA A 6 19.53 -3.70 -14.46
C ALA A 6 18.45 -4.51 -13.74
N SER A 7 18.79 -5.04 -12.56
CA SER A 7 17.82 -5.65 -11.67
C SER A 7 16.91 -4.52 -11.18
N PHE A 8 15.73 -4.41 -11.79
CA PHE A 8 14.62 -3.77 -11.10
C PHE A 8 14.30 -4.66 -9.90
N SER A 9 14.85 -4.32 -8.73
CA SER A 9 14.51 -4.97 -7.47
C SER A 9 13.10 -4.51 -7.11
N SER A 10 12.09 -5.13 -7.73
CA SER A 10 10.71 -5.02 -7.25
C SER A 10 10.70 -5.36 -5.77
N PRO A 11 9.94 -4.65 -4.93
CA PRO A 11 9.64 -5.11 -3.58
C PRO A 11 9.19 -6.58 -3.65
N ALA A 12 9.75 -7.42 -2.79
CA ALA A 12 9.39 -8.84 -2.75
C ALA A 12 7.89 -8.95 -2.46
N ALA A 13 7.16 -9.68 -3.30
CA ALA A 13 5.76 -9.95 -3.03
C ALA A 13 5.64 -10.86 -1.80
N TYR A 14 4.47 -10.89 -1.17
CA TYR A 14 4.20 -11.79 -0.05
C TYR A 14 4.50 -13.27 -0.41
N ILE A 15 4.11 -13.69 -1.63
CA ILE A 15 4.40 -15.03 -2.15
C ILE A 15 5.91 -15.30 -2.22
N ASP A 16 6.73 -14.31 -2.59
CA ASP A 16 8.19 -14.48 -2.63
C ASP A 16 8.75 -14.77 -1.22
N THR A 17 8.12 -14.22 -0.18
CA THR A 17 8.49 -14.50 1.21
C THR A 17 8.10 -15.93 1.61
N LEU A 18 6.89 -16.38 1.23
CA LEU A 18 6.44 -17.75 1.50
C LEU A 18 7.31 -18.80 0.79
N VAL A 19 7.70 -18.56 -0.46
CA VAL A 19 8.57 -19.48 -1.22
C VAL A 19 9.96 -19.63 -0.59
N ASN A 20 10.46 -18.55 0.01
CA ASN A 20 11.77 -18.52 0.67
C ASN A 20 11.72 -18.85 2.17
N LEU A 21 10.53 -19.10 2.73
CA LEU A 21 10.35 -19.39 4.16
C LEU A 21 10.88 -20.80 4.51
N HIS A 22 11.63 -20.88 5.60
CA HIS A 22 12.12 -22.13 6.17
C HIS A 22 11.76 -22.21 7.65
N PHE A 23 11.28 -23.37 8.09
CA PHE A 23 10.95 -23.56 9.50
C PHE A 23 12.23 -23.72 10.34
N PRO A 24 12.34 -23.01 11.48
CA PRO A 24 13.51 -23.11 12.36
C PRO A 24 13.67 -24.51 12.97
N GLU A 25 12.57 -25.22 13.18
CA GLU A 25 12.54 -26.59 13.67
C GLU A 25 12.33 -27.56 12.50
N GLY A 26 13.44 -28.06 11.92
CA GLY A 26 13.39 -29.15 10.94
C GLY A 26 13.65 -28.76 9.48
N ALA A 27 14.02 -27.50 9.20
CA ALA A 27 14.51 -27.03 7.89
C ALA A 27 13.60 -27.39 6.68
N ARG A 28 12.32 -27.70 6.91
CA ARG A 28 11.37 -27.96 5.83
C ARG A 28 10.94 -26.64 5.19
N LYS A 29 10.59 -26.69 3.91
CA LYS A 29 9.89 -25.61 3.21
C LYS A 29 8.38 -25.80 3.32
N LEU A 30 7.63 -24.74 3.04
CA LEU A 30 6.20 -24.84 2.76
C LEU A 30 5.98 -25.65 1.48
N ASN A 31 4.97 -26.52 1.47
CA ASN A 31 4.51 -27.16 0.26
C ASN A 31 3.58 -26.22 -0.53
N GLN A 32 3.24 -26.58 -1.77
CA GLN A 32 2.44 -25.73 -2.64
C GLN A 32 1.03 -25.46 -2.08
N GLU A 33 0.39 -26.44 -1.45
CA GLU A 33 -0.94 -26.29 -0.85
C GLU A 33 -0.90 -25.33 0.34
N GLU A 34 0.14 -25.41 1.17
CA GLU A 34 0.37 -24.49 2.30
C GLU A 34 0.62 -23.06 1.79
N ILE A 35 1.41 -22.87 0.73
CA ILE A 35 1.66 -21.55 0.13
C ILE A 35 0.35 -20.97 -0.41
N VAL A 36 -0.44 -21.76 -1.14
CA VAL A 36 -1.74 -21.33 -1.67
C VAL A 36 -2.71 -21.00 -0.54
N GLY A 37 -2.77 -21.84 0.50
CA GLY A 37 -3.61 -21.64 1.67
C GLY A 37 -3.29 -20.34 2.41
N LEU A 38 -2.00 -20.10 2.72
CA LEU A 38 -1.55 -18.88 3.39
C LEU A 38 -1.75 -17.63 2.53
N SER A 39 -1.56 -17.75 1.21
CA SER A 39 -1.86 -16.65 0.28
C SER A 39 -3.34 -16.31 0.26
N PHE A 40 -4.22 -17.32 0.29
CA PHE A 40 -5.66 -17.12 0.34
C PHE A 40 -6.10 -16.54 1.68
N GLU A 41 -5.60 -17.08 2.79
CA GLU A 41 -5.87 -16.56 4.14
C GLU A 41 -5.53 -15.07 4.24
N PHE A 42 -4.36 -14.65 3.73
CA PHE A 42 -3.98 -13.24 3.72
C PHE A 42 -4.96 -12.35 2.96
N LEU A 43 -5.47 -12.82 1.80
CA LEU A 43 -6.41 -12.06 0.98
C LEU A 43 -7.82 -12.03 1.57
N ASP A 44 -8.29 -13.17 2.10
CA ASP A 44 -9.63 -13.34 2.64
C ASP A 44 -9.76 -12.67 4.01
N ALA A 45 -8.78 -12.84 4.89
CA ALA A 45 -8.73 -12.16 6.19
C ALA A 45 -8.60 -10.63 6.06
N GLY A 46 -8.02 -10.15 4.96
CA GLY A 46 -7.89 -8.73 4.65
C GLY A 46 -9.15 -8.11 4.03
N SER A 47 -10.22 -8.88 3.77
CA SER A 47 -11.45 -8.39 3.14
C SER A 47 -12.36 -7.65 4.14
N GLU A 48 -11.81 -6.72 4.92
CA GLU A 48 -12.60 -5.77 5.70
C GLU A 48 -13.21 -4.67 4.80
N SER A 49 -13.86 -5.06 3.69
CA SER A 49 -14.60 -4.15 2.79
C SER A 49 -15.60 -3.28 3.56
N THR A 50 -16.15 -3.80 4.66
CA THR A 50 -17.07 -3.10 5.54
C THR A 50 -16.49 -1.78 6.09
N ALA A 51 -15.21 -1.75 6.49
CA ALA A 51 -14.61 -0.54 7.05
C ALA A 51 -14.52 0.58 6.00
N LEU A 52 -14.05 0.24 4.80
CA LEU A 52 -13.98 1.18 3.68
C LEU A 52 -15.36 1.69 3.27
N GLU A 53 -16.35 0.79 3.20
CA GLU A 53 -17.73 1.14 2.91
C GLU A 53 -18.29 2.14 3.95
N TRP A 54 -18.09 1.88 5.24
CA TRP A 54 -18.52 2.82 6.29
C TRP A 54 -17.77 4.15 6.24
N ILE A 55 -16.48 4.16 5.94
CA ILE A 55 -15.71 5.39 5.74
C ILE A 55 -16.34 6.20 4.60
N MET A 56 -16.60 5.58 3.45
CA MET A 56 -17.21 6.24 2.29
C MET A 56 -18.60 6.79 2.61
N VAL A 57 -19.43 6.05 3.35
CA VAL A 57 -20.75 6.51 3.80
C VAL A 57 -20.62 7.72 4.74
N ASN A 58 -19.67 7.71 5.67
CA ASN A 58 -19.44 8.84 6.58
C ASN A 58 -18.94 10.07 5.81
N LEU A 59 -18.02 9.91 4.86
CA LEU A 59 -17.56 11.01 4.01
C LEU A 59 -18.70 11.61 3.17
N ALA A 60 -19.57 10.77 2.60
CA ALA A 60 -20.73 11.24 1.85
C ALA A 60 -21.71 12.04 2.73
N LYS A 61 -21.93 11.62 3.99
CA LYS A 61 -22.78 12.32 4.96
C LYS A 61 -22.16 13.61 5.51
N HIS A 62 -20.83 13.65 5.64
CA HIS A 62 -20.09 14.74 6.27
C HIS A 62 -19.20 15.45 5.25
N GLN A 63 -19.82 16.27 4.41
CA GLN A 63 -19.16 16.98 3.32
C GLN A 63 -18.04 17.92 3.78
N ASP A 64 -18.11 18.45 5.00
CA ASP A 64 -17.07 19.27 5.60
C ASP A 64 -15.80 18.45 5.94
N ILE A 65 -15.99 17.21 6.42
CA ILE A 65 -14.90 16.24 6.64
C ILE A 65 -14.30 15.81 5.30
N GLN A 66 -15.14 15.50 4.31
CA GLN A 66 -14.70 15.13 2.97
C GLN A 66 -13.88 16.26 2.32
N LEU A 67 -14.30 17.52 2.48
CA LEU A 67 -13.58 18.67 1.95
C LEU A 67 -12.21 18.87 2.64
N LYS A 68 -12.13 18.67 3.96
CA LYS A 68 -10.86 18.73 4.70
C LYS A 68 -9.88 17.66 4.20
N LEU A 69 -10.35 16.42 4.07
CA LEU A 69 -9.55 15.30 3.57
C LEU A 69 -9.09 15.55 2.12
N PHE A 70 -9.99 16.00 1.26
CA PHE A 70 -9.65 16.35 -0.12
C PHE A 70 -8.57 17.43 -0.21
N ASN A 71 -8.68 18.49 0.62
CA ASN A 71 -7.70 19.57 0.63
C ASN A 71 -6.33 19.09 1.14
N GLU A 72 -6.29 18.19 2.12
CA GLU A 72 -5.04 17.57 2.58
C GLU A 72 -4.37 16.77 1.46
N ILE A 73 -5.11 15.83 0.84
CA ILE A 73 -4.58 15.01 -0.26
C ILE A 73 -4.13 15.90 -1.42
N LYS A 74 -4.94 16.89 -1.79
CA LYS A 74 -4.60 17.87 -2.83
C LYS A 74 -3.33 18.64 -2.50
N GLY A 75 -3.14 19.03 -1.24
CA GLY A 75 -1.94 19.71 -0.79
C GLY A 75 -0.69 18.86 -1.03
N VAL A 76 -0.77 17.57 -0.72
CA VAL A 76 0.35 16.62 -0.89
C VAL A 76 0.64 16.34 -2.37
N ILE A 77 -0.36 16.06 -3.20
CA ILE A 77 -0.13 15.77 -4.64
C ILE A 77 0.36 17.00 -5.42
N MET A 78 0.11 18.21 -4.91
CA MET A 78 0.60 19.46 -5.48
C MET A 78 1.94 19.89 -4.87
N ALA A 79 2.40 19.27 -3.79
CA ALA A 79 3.70 19.53 -3.21
C ALA A 79 4.78 18.76 -3.98
N SER A 80 5.89 19.43 -4.26
CA SER A 80 7.13 18.83 -4.72
C SER A 80 7.92 18.31 -3.52
N SER A 81 8.81 17.34 -3.75
CA SER A 81 9.73 16.80 -2.74
C SER A 81 10.65 17.87 -2.12
N ASP A 82 10.78 19.04 -2.75
CA ASP A 82 11.53 20.21 -2.25
C ASP A 82 10.64 21.27 -1.54
N GLY A 83 9.35 21.01 -1.36
CA GLY A 83 8.39 21.92 -0.73
C GLY A 83 7.84 23.01 -1.66
N SER A 84 8.20 23.04 -2.94
CA SER A 84 7.58 23.93 -3.92
C SER A 84 6.21 23.41 -4.39
N VAL A 85 5.36 24.31 -4.90
CA VAL A 85 4.05 23.92 -5.46
C VAL A 85 4.22 23.59 -6.94
N GLN A 86 3.86 22.37 -7.33
CA GLN A 86 3.89 21.91 -8.71
C GLN A 86 2.74 22.50 -9.52
N ALA A 87 2.98 22.74 -10.82
CA ALA A 87 1.95 23.21 -11.75
C ALA A 87 0.88 22.14 -12.05
N HIS A 88 1.25 20.87 -11.87
CA HIS A 88 0.39 19.71 -12.10
C HIS A 88 0.44 18.78 -10.89
N ALA A 89 -0.69 18.14 -10.60
CA ALA A 89 -0.77 17.15 -9.54
C ALA A 89 0.06 15.91 -9.92
N SER A 90 0.76 15.34 -8.94
CA SER A 90 1.38 14.02 -9.09
C SER A 90 0.30 12.97 -9.42
N GLU A 91 0.57 12.13 -10.43
CA GLU A 91 -0.30 10.99 -10.76
C GLU A 91 -0.13 9.82 -9.78
N ILE A 92 0.98 9.77 -9.04
CA ILE A 92 1.32 8.69 -8.13
C ILE A 92 1.60 9.25 -6.74
N ILE A 93 0.96 8.67 -5.72
CA ILE A 93 1.23 8.90 -4.30
C ILE A 93 2.16 7.77 -3.84
N ASN A 94 3.34 8.12 -3.33
CA ASN A 94 4.30 7.16 -2.78
C ASN A 94 4.04 6.93 -1.28
N GLU A 95 4.66 5.92 -0.69
CA GLU A 95 4.49 5.61 0.73
C GLU A 95 4.96 6.76 1.64
N GLU A 96 6.00 7.49 1.23
CA GLU A 96 6.52 8.63 1.96
C GLU A 96 5.51 9.78 2.04
N ASP A 97 4.72 9.97 0.99
CA ASP A 97 3.71 11.03 0.90
C ASP A 97 2.57 10.82 1.92
N LEU A 98 2.25 9.56 2.25
CA LEU A 98 1.24 9.20 3.27
C LEU A 98 1.60 9.73 4.66
N LYS A 99 2.90 9.91 4.96
CA LYS A 99 3.34 10.48 6.25
C LYS A 99 2.92 11.94 6.41
N MET A 100 2.67 12.63 5.30
CA MET A 100 2.22 14.02 5.26
C MET A 100 0.69 14.15 5.30
N MET A 101 -0.06 13.05 5.19
CA MET A 101 -1.53 13.02 5.25
C MET A 101 -2.00 12.63 6.66
N ALA A 102 -1.85 13.56 7.61
CA ALA A 102 -2.14 13.31 9.02
C ALA A 102 -3.64 13.13 9.29
N TYR A 103 -4.50 13.88 8.59
CA TYR A 103 -5.94 13.84 8.73
C TYR A 103 -6.54 12.57 8.15
N LEU A 104 -5.99 12.03 7.05
CA LEU A 104 -6.36 10.72 6.49
C LEU A 104 -6.21 9.56 7.49
N ARG A 105 -5.28 9.68 8.45
CA ARG A 105 -5.00 8.64 9.45
C ARG A 105 -5.86 8.72 10.71
N LEU A 106 -6.62 9.79 10.90
CA LEU A 106 -7.49 10.00 12.06
C LEU A 106 -8.81 9.25 11.91
#